data_AF-A0A0P7UMN9-F1
#
_entry.id   AF-A0A0P7UMN9-F1
#
_cell.length_a   1.000
_cell.length_b   1.000
_cell.length_c   1.000
_cell.angle_alpha   90.00
_cell.angle_beta   90.00
_cell.angle_gamma   90.00
#
_symmetry.space_group_name_H-M   'P 1'
#
loop_
_entity.id
_entity.type
_entity.pdbx_description
1 polymer ?
#
loop_
_entity_poly.entity_id
_entity_poly.type
_entity_poly.pdbx_seq_one_letter_code
_entity_poly.pdbx_strand_id
1 'polypeptide(L)'
;LSQKKMFRKYNQRPTFRQMQLENVSVALEFLDRENIKLVSIDSKAIVDGNLKLILGLIWTLILHYSISMPMWDEEEEDEEAKQKTPKQRLLGWIQNKLPELPVTNFSRDWQSGKALGALVDSCAPGLCPDWDSWDEKKSMENAREAMKQADEWLGIPQVITPEEIIDPNVDEHSVMTYLSQFPKAKLKPGAPLRPKLNPKKARAYGPGIEPTGNVVKKKAVFTVETVSAGIGEVLVYVEDPQGHKEEATVTPNNDKNRTYSVFYIPKVAGRHKVTVLFAGVHIAKSPFEVDVAMAQGDASKVTAQGPGLEPTGNVANKTTYFDVYTAGAGAGVVEVVIADPRGKKDTVQCHIEDKGNNSYRCTYKPTQEGTHTIHIMFSGSQIPKSPYTITVGGACNPGVCYAKGRGLQAKGLRVKETAEFKVYTKGAGAGELKVTIKGPSEILRALA
;
A
#
# COMPACT_ATOMS: atom_id res chain seq x y z
N LEU A 1 42.44 -36.67 15.54
CA LEU A 1 42.84 -36.68 14.12
C LEU A 1 43.33 -38.06 13.69
N SER A 2 44.36 -38.65 14.32
CA SER A 2 44.81 -40.02 13.99
C SER A 2 43.99 -41.16 14.59
N GLN A 3 43.22 -40.91 15.67
CA GLN A 3 42.49 -41.93 16.45
C GLN A 3 43.37 -43.08 17.00
N LYS A 4 44.69 -42.88 17.07
CA LYS A 4 45.69 -43.86 17.52
C LYS A 4 46.39 -43.40 18.80
N LYS A 5 46.92 -44.34 19.57
CA LYS A 5 47.73 -44.08 20.78
C LYS A 5 49.22 -43.94 20.42
N MET A 6 49.97 -43.19 21.23
CA MET A 6 51.43 -43.14 21.15
C MET A 6 52.02 -44.55 21.35
N PHE A 7 52.99 -44.92 20.50
CA PHE A 7 53.66 -46.23 20.56
C PHE A 7 54.89 -46.24 21.47
N ARG A 8 55.44 -45.06 21.81
CA ARG A 8 56.56 -44.90 22.75
C ARG A 8 56.07 -44.30 24.06
N LYS A 9 56.75 -44.67 25.16
CA LYS A 9 56.58 -44.03 26.47
C LYS A 9 57.06 -42.59 26.38
N TYR A 10 56.44 -41.72 27.17
CA TYR A 10 56.77 -40.30 27.25
C TYR A 10 56.68 -39.82 28.71
N ASN A 11 57.36 -38.73 28.99
CA ASN A 11 57.39 -38.12 30.31
C ASN A 11 56.03 -37.49 30.64
N GLN A 12 55.40 -37.91 31.74
CA GLN A 12 54.08 -37.39 32.15
C GLN A 12 54.13 -35.94 32.65
N ARG A 13 55.29 -35.49 33.16
CA ARG A 13 55.52 -34.13 33.66
C ARG A 13 56.86 -33.60 33.13
N PRO A 14 56.93 -33.17 31.86
CA PRO A 14 58.17 -32.69 31.25
C PRO A 14 58.50 -31.26 31.71
N THR A 15 59.05 -31.12 32.92
CA THR A 15 59.41 -29.82 33.50
C THR A 15 60.76 -29.30 33.01
N PHE A 16 61.72 -30.21 32.76
CA PHE A 16 63.03 -29.84 32.23
C PHE A 16 63.03 -29.83 30.70
N ARG A 17 63.77 -28.89 30.11
CA ARG A 17 63.90 -28.74 28.64
C ARG A 17 64.24 -30.06 27.93
N GLN A 18 65.13 -30.88 28.52
CA GLN A 18 65.49 -32.18 27.96
C GLN A 18 64.29 -33.14 27.87
N MET A 19 63.46 -33.19 28.91
CA MET A 19 62.24 -34.02 28.93
C MET A 19 61.20 -33.53 27.90
N GLN A 20 61.14 -32.21 27.67
CA GLN A 20 60.29 -31.61 26.64
C GLN A 20 60.76 -32.01 25.23
N LEU A 21 62.07 -31.95 24.97
CA LEU A 21 62.67 -32.37 23.69
C LEU A 21 62.41 -33.86 23.40
N GLU A 22 62.52 -34.72 24.41
CA GLU A 22 62.21 -36.14 24.29
C GLU A 22 60.74 -36.38 23.95
N ASN A 23 59.83 -35.73 24.66
CA ASN A 23 58.39 -35.85 24.40
C ASN A 23 58.01 -35.37 22.99
N VAL A 24 58.56 -34.24 22.55
CA VAL A 24 58.30 -33.72 21.21
C VAL A 24 58.89 -34.65 20.15
N SER A 25 60.08 -35.22 20.37
CA SER A 25 60.68 -36.20 19.46
C SER A 25 59.77 -37.43 19.27
N VAL A 26 59.17 -37.94 20.36
CA VAL A 26 58.18 -39.02 20.31
C VAL A 26 56.97 -38.63 19.47
N ALA A 27 56.48 -37.39 19.61
CA ALA A 27 55.34 -36.91 18.83
C ALA A 27 55.68 -36.73 17.34
N LEU A 28 56.85 -36.19 17.00
CA LEU A 28 57.27 -36.04 15.59
C LEU A 28 57.47 -37.40 14.91
N GLU A 29 58.08 -38.38 15.60
CA GLU A 29 58.22 -39.74 15.07
C GLU A 29 56.84 -40.41 14.86
N PHE A 30 55.87 -40.11 15.72
CA PHE A 30 54.48 -40.54 15.52
C PHE A 30 53.88 -39.97 14.25
N LEU A 31 54.07 -38.68 13.98
CA LEU A 31 53.53 -38.06 12.77
C LEU A 31 54.21 -38.59 11.50
N ASP A 32 55.52 -38.84 11.54
CA ASP A 32 56.27 -39.46 10.43
C ASP A 32 55.71 -40.84 10.07
N ARG A 33 55.40 -41.68 11.09
CA ARG A 33 54.76 -43.00 10.90
C ARG A 33 53.33 -42.93 10.36
N GLU A 34 52.64 -41.81 10.54
CA GLU A 34 51.33 -41.57 9.92
C GLU A 34 51.47 -41.09 8.46
N ASN A 35 52.67 -41.16 7.86
CA ASN A 35 53.00 -40.70 6.50
C ASN A 35 52.75 -39.19 6.28
N ILE A 36 52.89 -38.39 7.33
CA ILE A 36 52.79 -36.93 7.24
C ILE A 36 54.17 -36.36 6.93
N LYS A 37 54.29 -35.65 5.80
CA LYS A 37 55.55 -35.03 5.38
C LYS A 37 55.91 -33.85 6.28
N LEU A 38 56.81 -34.06 7.23
CA LEU A 38 57.33 -33.01 8.12
C LEU A 38 58.37 -32.16 7.38
N VAL A 39 58.15 -30.85 7.30
CA VAL A 39 59.04 -29.92 6.58
C VAL A 39 59.89 -29.13 7.55
N SER A 40 61.19 -29.46 7.61
CA SER A 40 62.22 -28.68 8.33
C SER A 40 61.90 -28.37 9.80
N ILE A 41 61.14 -29.24 10.48
CA ILE A 41 60.80 -29.09 11.89
C ILE A 41 61.48 -30.18 12.73
N ASP A 42 62.08 -29.76 13.83
CA ASP A 42 62.68 -30.63 14.83
C ASP A 42 62.10 -30.35 16.23
N SER A 43 62.49 -31.16 17.22
CA SER A 43 61.99 -31.01 18.58
C SER A 43 62.41 -29.68 19.21
N LYS A 44 63.58 -29.15 18.84
CA LYS A 44 64.09 -27.86 19.30
C LYS A 44 63.19 -26.71 18.86
N ALA A 45 62.76 -26.70 17.60
CA ALA A 45 61.89 -25.66 17.05
C ALA A 45 60.59 -25.52 17.84
N ILE A 46 60.01 -26.63 18.31
CA ILE A 46 58.77 -26.61 19.09
C ILE A 46 59.05 -26.20 20.54
N VAL A 47 60.05 -26.81 21.18
CA VAL A 47 60.36 -26.55 22.60
C VAL A 47 60.83 -25.11 22.82
N ASP A 48 61.61 -24.56 21.90
CA ASP A 48 62.12 -23.20 21.99
C ASP A 48 61.13 -22.15 21.41
N GLY A 49 59.94 -22.56 20.99
CA GLY A 49 58.88 -21.64 20.58
C GLY A 49 59.10 -20.95 19.22
N ASN A 50 59.71 -21.61 18.24
CA ASN A 50 59.84 -21.08 16.89
C ASN A 50 58.47 -21.07 16.19
N LEU A 51 57.75 -19.96 16.37
CA LEU A 51 56.36 -19.80 15.94
C LEU A 51 56.17 -20.09 14.45
N LYS A 52 57.09 -19.67 13.59
CA LYS A 52 57.01 -19.91 12.13
C LYS A 52 56.97 -21.40 11.79
N LEU A 53 57.83 -22.20 12.42
CA LEU A 53 57.88 -23.64 12.19
C LEU A 53 56.70 -24.35 12.85
N ILE A 54 56.28 -23.91 14.04
CA ILE A 54 55.10 -24.46 14.72
C ILE A 54 53.83 -24.24 13.87
N LEU A 55 53.63 -23.04 13.33
CA LEU A 55 52.51 -22.75 12.42
C LEU A 55 52.59 -23.58 11.14
N GLY A 56 53.78 -23.77 10.57
CA GLY A 56 53.99 -24.65 9.42
C GLY A 56 53.62 -26.11 9.70
N LEU A 57 53.94 -26.62 10.88
CA LEU A 57 53.52 -27.96 11.32
C LEU A 57 52.01 -28.04 11.49
N ILE A 58 51.39 -27.08 12.19
CA ILE A 58 49.94 -27.06 12.39
C ILE A 58 49.21 -27.03 11.04
N TRP A 59 49.67 -26.21 10.10
CA TRP A 59 49.13 -26.19 8.74
C TRP A 59 49.27 -27.53 8.03
N THR A 60 50.43 -28.19 8.14
CA THR A 60 50.64 -29.52 7.56
C THR A 60 49.62 -30.53 8.10
N LEU A 61 49.30 -30.45 9.40
CA LEU A 61 48.28 -31.30 10.02
C LEU A 61 46.86 -30.96 9.54
N ILE A 62 46.50 -29.69 9.42
CA ILE A 62 45.20 -29.24 8.89
C ILE A 62 45.04 -29.70 7.44
N LEU A 63 46.04 -29.43 6.60
CA LEU A 63 46.05 -29.82 5.19
C LEU A 63 45.84 -31.34 5.04
N HIS A 64 46.52 -32.13 5.87
CA HIS A 64 46.41 -33.58 5.83
C HIS A 64 45.05 -34.08 6.33
N TYR A 65 44.63 -33.71 7.55
CA TYR A 65 43.47 -34.32 8.19
C TYR A 65 42.12 -33.64 7.87
N SER A 66 42.11 -32.36 7.52
CA SER A 66 40.87 -31.61 7.24
C SER A 66 40.55 -31.53 5.75
N ILE A 67 41.57 -31.56 4.88
CA ILE A 67 41.39 -31.38 3.43
C ILE A 67 41.79 -32.63 2.62
N SER A 68 42.93 -33.25 2.90
CA SER A 68 43.47 -34.32 2.03
C SER A 68 42.88 -35.70 2.33
N MET A 69 42.86 -36.11 3.60
CA MET A 69 42.41 -37.44 4.02
C MET A 69 40.88 -37.65 3.96
N PRO A 70 40.02 -36.67 4.30
CA PRO A 70 38.57 -36.90 4.32
C PRO A 70 37.99 -37.32 2.98
N MET A 71 36.99 -38.20 3.01
CA MET A 71 36.06 -38.41 1.91
C MET A 71 34.92 -37.40 2.02
N TRP A 72 34.50 -36.79 0.91
CA TRP A 72 33.35 -35.88 0.83
C TRP A 72 32.26 -36.54 -0.02
N ASP A 73 31.00 -36.43 0.41
CA ASP A 73 29.87 -37.24 -0.13
C ASP A 73 29.53 -36.95 -1.61
N GLU A 74 30.13 -35.93 -2.23
CA GLU A 74 29.82 -35.42 -3.58
C GLU A 74 30.97 -35.61 -4.59
N GLU A 75 31.92 -36.50 -4.29
CA GLU A 75 33.05 -36.77 -5.18
C GLU A 75 32.76 -37.96 -6.10
N GLU A 76 32.78 -37.72 -7.41
CA GLU A 76 32.88 -38.78 -8.42
C GLU A 76 34.33 -39.28 -8.48
N GLU A 77 34.51 -40.61 -8.48
CA GLU A 77 35.83 -41.28 -8.54
C GLU A 77 36.44 -41.25 -9.94
N ASP A 78 36.57 -40.07 -10.56
CA ASP A 78 37.27 -39.94 -11.84
C ASP A 78 38.79 -39.80 -11.66
N GLU A 79 39.57 -40.38 -12.60
CA GLU A 79 41.03 -40.35 -12.58
C GLU A 79 41.63 -38.93 -12.52
N GLU A 80 40.88 -37.93 -12.98
CA GLU A 80 41.25 -36.51 -12.95
C GLU A 80 41.20 -35.91 -11.52
N ALA A 81 40.39 -36.48 -10.63
CA ALA A 81 40.32 -36.06 -9.22
C ALA A 81 41.61 -36.40 -8.45
N LYS A 82 42.34 -37.46 -8.86
CA LYS A 82 43.56 -37.93 -8.19
C LYS A 82 44.77 -36.99 -8.35
N GLN A 83 44.73 -36.06 -9.31
CA GLN A 83 45.84 -35.14 -9.58
C GLN A 83 45.69 -33.75 -8.94
N LYS A 84 44.55 -33.45 -8.30
CA LYS A 84 44.29 -32.13 -7.71
C LYS A 84 45.08 -31.97 -6.41
N THR A 85 45.70 -30.80 -6.24
CA THR A 85 46.23 -30.39 -4.93
C THR A 85 45.09 -30.25 -3.92
N PRO A 86 45.35 -30.37 -2.60
CA PRO A 86 44.31 -30.18 -1.59
C PRO A 86 43.61 -28.81 -1.69
N LYS A 87 44.36 -27.76 -2.06
CA LYS A 87 43.80 -26.42 -2.33
C LYS A 87 42.82 -26.44 -3.51
N GLN A 88 43.20 -27.04 -4.63
CA GLN A 88 42.34 -27.16 -5.82
C GLN A 88 41.12 -28.04 -5.54
N ARG A 89 41.28 -29.09 -4.73
CA ARG A 89 40.17 -29.95 -4.29
C ARG A 89 39.12 -29.15 -3.51
N LEU A 90 39.53 -28.42 -2.47
CA LEU A 90 38.62 -27.58 -1.68
C LEU A 90 37.97 -26.49 -2.55
N LEU A 91 38.75 -25.85 -3.43
CA LEU A 91 38.22 -24.82 -4.33
C LEU A 91 37.16 -25.39 -5.27
N GLY A 92 37.42 -26.56 -5.87
CA GLY A 92 36.47 -27.23 -6.77
C GLY A 92 35.17 -27.62 -6.06
N TRP A 93 35.26 -28.12 -4.82
CA TRP A 93 34.06 -28.41 -4.02
C TRP A 93 33.22 -27.15 -3.75
N ILE A 94 33.85 -26.04 -3.39
CA ILE A 94 33.15 -24.77 -3.17
C ILE A 94 32.54 -24.24 -4.46
N GLN A 95 33.26 -24.29 -5.57
CA GLN A 95 32.76 -23.85 -6.88
C GLN A 95 31.53 -24.68 -7.32
N ASN A 96 31.53 -25.98 -7.04
CA ASN A 96 30.35 -26.83 -7.29
C ASN A 96 29.15 -26.44 -6.41
N LYS A 97 29.39 -26.04 -5.16
CA LYS A 97 28.36 -25.49 -4.27
C LYS A 97 27.86 -24.11 -4.68
N LEU A 98 28.70 -23.33 -5.35
CA LEU A 98 28.45 -21.93 -5.70
C LEU A 98 28.59 -21.66 -7.21
N PRO A 99 27.79 -22.31 -8.07
CA PRO A 99 27.94 -22.17 -9.52
C PRO A 99 27.67 -20.74 -10.03
N GLU A 100 26.93 -19.94 -9.26
CA GLU A 100 26.58 -18.56 -9.59
C GLU A 100 27.67 -17.54 -9.21
N LEU A 101 28.68 -17.94 -8.43
CA LEU A 101 29.74 -17.04 -7.94
C LEU A 101 31.13 -17.45 -8.47
N PRO A 102 31.91 -16.51 -9.02
CA PRO A 102 33.24 -16.80 -9.55
C PRO A 102 34.29 -16.89 -8.42
N VAL A 103 34.19 -17.89 -7.55
CA VAL A 103 35.16 -18.12 -6.47
C VAL A 103 36.41 -18.79 -7.04
N THR A 104 37.57 -18.16 -6.86
CA THR A 104 38.86 -18.53 -7.46
C THR A 104 40.02 -18.58 -6.45
N ASN A 105 39.82 -18.08 -5.23
CA ASN A 105 40.85 -18.01 -4.19
C ASN A 105 40.24 -18.05 -2.77
N PHE A 106 41.11 -18.08 -1.76
CA PHE A 106 40.73 -18.13 -0.34
C PHE A 106 41.09 -16.83 0.40
N SER A 107 41.00 -15.69 -0.28
CA SER A 107 41.24 -14.36 0.32
C SER A 107 40.21 -13.36 -0.19
N ARG A 108 40.52 -12.64 -1.28
CA ARG A 108 39.72 -11.55 -1.85
C ARG A 108 38.24 -11.91 -2.12
N ASP A 109 37.95 -13.13 -2.58
CA ASP A 109 36.59 -13.50 -2.98
C ASP A 109 35.63 -13.64 -1.77
N TRP A 110 36.18 -13.67 -0.55
CA TRP A 110 35.44 -13.83 0.71
C TRP A 110 35.28 -12.51 1.47
N GLN A 111 35.99 -11.45 1.06
CA GLN A 111 36.09 -10.18 1.80
C GLN A 111 34.75 -9.45 1.96
N SER A 112 33.79 -9.62 1.04
CA SER A 112 32.47 -8.99 1.16
C SER A 112 31.54 -9.74 2.11
N GLY A 113 31.91 -10.93 2.57
CA GLY A 113 31.05 -11.83 3.35
C GLY A 113 29.89 -12.47 2.57
N LYS A 114 29.61 -12.05 1.33
CA LYS A 114 28.51 -12.61 0.51
C LYS A 114 28.76 -14.07 0.12
N ALA A 115 30.00 -14.42 -0.24
CA ALA A 115 30.36 -15.81 -0.56
C ALA A 115 30.17 -16.75 0.64
N LEU A 116 30.36 -16.26 1.88
CA LEU A 116 30.05 -17.01 3.10
C LEU A 116 28.55 -17.26 3.23
N GLY A 117 27.72 -16.22 3.05
CA GLY A 117 26.26 -16.36 3.06
C GLY A 117 25.77 -17.35 2.00
N ALA A 118 26.30 -17.23 0.77
CA ALA A 118 25.99 -18.14 -0.32
C ALA A 118 26.37 -19.59 0.01
N LEU A 119 27.56 -19.82 0.60
CA LEU A 119 28.02 -21.15 0.96
C LEU A 119 27.15 -21.78 2.06
N VAL A 120 26.81 -20.99 3.10
CA VAL A 120 25.94 -21.44 4.19
C VAL A 120 24.56 -21.80 3.66
N ASP A 121 23.98 -20.97 2.80
CA ASP A 121 22.67 -21.24 2.20
C ASP A 121 22.70 -22.41 1.21
N SER A 122 23.79 -22.59 0.46
CA SER A 122 23.97 -23.75 -0.42
C SER A 122 24.07 -25.06 0.37
N CYS A 123 24.72 -25.04 1.53
CA CYS A 123 24.77 -26.18 2.45
C CYS A 123 23.43 -26.47 3.13
N ALA A 124 22.65 -25.44 3.47
CA ALA A 124 21.30 -25.61 4.00
C ALA A 124 20.39 -24.44 3.59
N PRO A 125 19.61 -24.61 2.50
CA PRO A 125 18.77 -23.55 1.96
C PRO A 125 17.78 -23.01 2.99
N GLY A 126 17.85 -21.72 3.23
CA GLY A 126 17.02 -21.02 4.21
C GLY A 126 17.76 -20.49 5.44
N LEU A 127 19.04 -20.84 5.62
CA LEU A 127 19.85 -20.24 6.68
C LEU A 127 20.26 -18.80 6.32
N CYS A 128 20.64 -18.54 5.07
CA CYS A 128 21.01 -17.22 4.57
C CYS A 128 20.33 -16.93 3.21
N PRO A 129 18.99 -16.97 3.12
CA PRO A 129 18.29 -17.10 1.85
C PRO A 129 18.30 -15.86 0.95
N ASP A 130 18.73 -14.73 1.51
CA ASP A 130 18.81 -13.40 0.90
C ASP A 130 20.26 -12.93 0.66
N TRP A 131 21.23 -13.85 0.74
CA TRP A 131 22.66 -13.57 0.59
C TRP A 131 23.01 -12.80 -0.69
N ASP A 132 22.25 -13.00 -1.77
CA ASP A 132 22.46 -12.38 -3.08
C ASP A 132 22.17 -10.87 -3.06
N SER A 133 21.25 -10.46 -2.18
CA SER A 133 20.85 -9.07 -1.98
C SER A 133 21.66 -8.30 -0.93
N TRP A 134 22.58 -8.96 -0.22
CA TRP A 134 23.40 -8.30 0.80
C TRP A 134 24.28 -7.19 0.21
N ASP A 135 24.44 -6.11 0.98
CA ASP A 135 25.30 -4.99 0.64
C ASP A 135 26.77 -5.37 0.84
N GLU A 136 27.56 -5.31 -0.24
CA GLU A 136 28.98 -5.65 -0.23
C GLU A 136 29.82 -4.74 0.68
N LYS A 137 29.35 -3.52 0.96
CA LYS A 137 30.02 -2.58 1.86
C LYS A 137 29.86 -2.96 3.33
N LYS A 138 28.89 -3.82 3.65
CA LYS A 138 28.60 -4.31 5.00
C LYS A 138 29.26 -5.66 5.26
N SER A 139 30.50 -5.82 4.83
CA SER A 139 31.27 -7.08 4.89
C SER A 139 31.25 -7.73 6.28
N MET A 140 31.42 -6.93 7.33
CA MET A 140 31.43 -7.41 8.71
C MET A 140 30.06 -7.96 9.15
N GLU A 141 28.96 -7.27 8.82
CA GLU A 141 27.60 -7.76 9.12
C GLU A 141 27.33 -9.07 8.37
N ASN A 142 27.69 -9.13 7.08
CA ASN A 142 27.50 -10.30 6.22
C ASN A 142 28.27 -11.52 6.76
N ALA A 143 29.56 -11.36 7.07
CA ALA A 143 30.41 -12.43 7.58
C ALA A 143 29.92 -12.92 8.95
N ARG A 144 29.58 -12.00 9.86
CA ARG A 144 29.08 -12.35 11.20
C ARG A 144 27.79 -13.15 11.13
N GLU A 145 26.84 -12.74 10.29
CA GLU A 145 25.57 -13.46 10.12
C GLU A 145 25.80 -14.86 9.55
N ALA A 146 26.53 -14.99 8.44
CA ALA A 146 26.79 -16.27 7.81
C ALA A 146 27.53 -17.25 8.75
N MET A 147 28.60 -16.79 9.40
CA MET A 147 29.41 -17.63 10.28
C MET A 147 28.67 -18.02 11.57
N LYS A 148 27.78 -17.14 12.08
CA LYS A 148 26.90 -17.48 13.19
C LYS A 148 25.92 -18.59 12.80
N GLN A 149 25.26 -18.45 11.65
CA GLN A 149 24.33 -19.48 11.15
C GLN A 149 25.04 -20.82 10.91
N ALA A 150 26.27 -20.79 10.39
CA ALA A 150 27.12 -21.96 10.21
C ALA A 150 27.46 -22.65 11.55
N ASP A 151 27.81 -21.90 12.58
CA ASP A 151 28.12 -22.45 13.91
C ASP A 151 26.86 -23.05 14.58
N GLU A 152 25.81 -22.24 14.67
CA GLU A 152 24.58 -22.60 15.36
C GLU A 152 23.87 -23.78 14.70
N TRP A 153 23.80 -23.82 13.36
CA TRP A 153 22.93 -24.77 12.65
C TRP A 153 23.65 -25.77 11.77
N LEU A 154 24.90 -25.53 11.37
CA LEU A 154 25.72 -26.49 10.62
C LEU A 154 26.81 -27.15 11.48
N GLY A 155 27.02 -26.66 12.73
CA GLY A 155 28.03 -27.17 13.64
C GLY A 155 29.45 -26.83 13.21
N ILE A 156 29.64 -25.70 12.53
CA ILE A 156 30.93 -25.24 12.02
C ILE A 156 31.53 -24.21 12.99
N PRO A 157 32.48 -24.59 13.86
CA PRO A 157 33.07 -23.67 14.81
C PRO A 157 33.89 -22.57 14.11
N GLN A 158 33.82 -21.35 14.65
CA GLN A 158 34.54 -20.17 14.19
C GLN A 158 36.02 -20.21 14.63
N VAL A 159 36.81 -21.04 13.95
CA VAL A 159 38.28 -21.12 14.15
C VAL A 159 39.04 -19.91 13.58
N ILE A 160 38.35 -19.09 12.79
CA ILE A 160 38.70 -17.74 12.36
C ILE A 160 37.50 -16.85 12.69
N THR A 161 37.73 -15.60 13.06
CA THR A 161 36.66 -14.65 13.38
C THR A 161 36.10 -13.97 12.12
N PRO A 162 34.87 -13.39 12.18
CA PRO A 162 34.33 -12.58 11.09
C PRO A 162 35.21 -11.39 10.71
N GLU A 163 35.90 -10.80 11.68
CA GLU A 163 36.82 -9.67 11.46
C GLU A 163 38.08 -10.11 10.71
N GLU A 164 38.62 -11.27 11.04
CA GLU A 164 39.83 -11.82 10.40
C GLU A 164 39.55 -12.32 8.98
N ILE A 165 38.43 -13.01 8.74
CA ILE A 165 38.14 -13.62 7.42
C ILE A 165 37.91 -12.58 6.31
N ILE A 166 37.44 -11.38 6.69
CA ILE A 166 37.20 -10.27 5.75
C ILE A 166 38.40 -9.32 5.65
N ASP A 167 39.46 -9.53 6.43
CA ASP A 167 40.63 -8.65 6.41
C ASP A 167 41.25 -8.64 5.01
N PRO A 168 41.56 -7.47 4.43
CA PRO A 168 42.22 -7.37 3.13
C PRO A 168 43.53 -8.17 3.01
N ASN A 169 44.20 -8.41 4.14
CA ASN A 169 45.49 -9.10 4.26
C ASN A 169 45.36 -10.50 4.85
N VAL A 170 44.14 -11.06 4.95
CA VAL A 170 43.94 -12.42 5.45
C VAL A 170 44.76 -13.42 4.65
N ASP A 171 45.41 -14.35 5.33
CA ASP A 171 46.15 -15.43 4.67
C ASP A 171 45.19 -16.55 4.24
N GLU A 172 45.46 -17.15 3.07
CA GLU A 172 44.60 -18.19 2.52
C GLU A 172 44.54 -19.45 3.40
N HIS A 173 45.57 -19.74 4.20
CA HIS A 173 45.58 -20.94 5.03
C HIS A 173 44.57 -20.85 6.17
N SER A 174 44.43 -19.68 6.78
CA SER A 174 43.41 -19.41 7.80
C SER A 174 41.99 -19.55 7.25
N VAL A 175 41.73 -18.98 6.06
CA VAL A 175 40.42 -19.10 5.39
C VAL A 175 40.13 -20.55 4.97
N MET A 176 41.11 -21.24 4.38
CA MET A 176 41.00 -22.67 4.04
C MET A 176 40.73 -23.53 5.27
N THR A 177 41.34 -23.21 6.42
CA THR A 177 41.15 -23.96 7.66
C THR A 177 39.68 -23.91 8.08
N TYR A 178 39.06 -22.72 8.07
CA TYR A 178 37.64 -22.57 8.37
C TYR A 178 36.74 -23.26 7.34
N LEU A 179 36.95 -22.99 6.05
CA LEU A 179 36.08 -23.49 4.98
C LEU A 179 36.17 -25.00 4.76
N SER A 180 37.31 -25.63 5.11
CA SER A 180 37.48 -27.10 5.03
C SER A 180 36.54 -27.90 5.93
N GLN A 181 35.81 -27.22 6.83
CA GLN A 181 34.82 -27.83 7.71
C GLN A 181 33.46 -28.05 7.02
N PHE A 182 33.12 -27.23 6.01
CA PHE A 182 31.83 -27.25 5.32
C PHE A 182 31.50 -28.57 4.60
N PRO A 183 32.44 -29.27 3.95
CA PRO A 183 32.16 -30.54 3.28
C PRO A 183 31.58 -31.64 4.19
N LYS A 184 31.76 -31.53 5.51
CA LYS A 184 31.20 -32.45 6.51
C LYS A 184 30.06 -31.85 7.33
N ALA A 185 29.64 -30.64 6.99
CA ALA A 185 28.60 -29.95 7.70
C ALA A 185 27.28 -30.74 7.67
N LYS A 186 26.57 -30.74 8.80
CA LYS A 186 25.26 -31.39 8.90
C LYS A 186 24.29 -30.42 9.55
N LEU A 187 23.13 -30.27 8.93
CA LEU A 187 22.07 -29.45 9.46
C LEU A 187 21.55 -30.02 10.79
N LYS A 188 21.56 -29.20 11.84
CA LYS A 188 20.99 -29.57 13.14
C LYS A 188 19.46 -29.57 13.09
N PRO A 189 18.79 -30.52 13.77
CA PRO A 189 17.32 -30.53 13.85
C PRO A 189 16.75 -29.23 14.44
N GLY A 190 15.63 -28.76 13.89
CA GLY A 190 14.96 -27.55 14.37
C GLY A 190 15.55 -26.23 13.85
N ALA A 191 16.46 -26.29 12.87
CA ALA A 191 17.01 -25.09 12.25
C ALA A 191 15.91 -24.17 11.68
N PRO A 192 16.01 -22.84 11.90
CA PRO A 192 15.02 -21.87 11.48
C PRO A 192 15.19 -21.54 9.99
N LEU A 193 14.93 -22.51 9.12
CA LEU A 193 15.03 -22.33 7.67
C LEU A 193 13.94 -21.37 7.18
N ARG A 194 14.37 -20.23 6.65
CA ARG A 194 13.47 -19.20 6.09
C ARG A 194 13.39 -19.34 4.57
N PRO A 195 12.20 -19.30 3.96
CA PRO A 195 12.10 -19.27 2.51
C PRO A 195 12.70 -17.97 1.97
N LYS A 196 13.33 -18.04 0.78
CA LYS A 196 13.84 -16.88 0.06
C LYS A 196 12.78 -15.80 -0.11
N LEU A 197 13.18 -14.58 0.23
CA LEU A 197 12.38 -13.38 0.07
C LEU A 197 11.95 -13.26 -1.40
N ASN A 198 10.65 -13.17 -1.65
CA ASN A 198 10.10 -12.98 -2.98
C ASN A 198 8.98 -11.93 -2.93
N PRO A 199 9.30 -10.64 -3.16
CA PRO A 199 8.33 -9.56 -3.18
C PRO A 199 7.18 -9.77 -4.18
N LYS A 200 7.38 -10.55 -5.26
CA LYS A 200 6.32 -10.85 -6.24
C LYS A 200 5.26 -11.83 -5.72
N LYS A 201 5.54 -12.51 -4.61
CA LYS A 201 4.55 -13.33 -3.90
C LYS A 201 3.72 -12.53 -2.88
N ALA A 202 4.08 -11.28 -2.61
CA ALA A 202 3.24 -10.39 -1.83
C ALA A 202 2.07 -9.88 -2.70
N ARG A 203 0.90 -9.76 -2.09
CA ARG A 203 -0.33 -9.35 -2.77
C ARG A 203 -0.96 -8.17 -2.04
N ALA A 204 -1.47 -7.20 -2.78
CA ALA A 204 -2.32 -6.14 -2.24
C ALA A 204 -3.72 -6.22 -2.85
N TYR A 205 -4.75 -5.95 -2.06
CA TYR A 205 -6.15 -5.96 -2.48
C TYR A 205 -7.01 -5.07 -1.58
N GLY A 206 -8.08 -4.49 -2.13
CA GLY A 206 -9.02 -3.64 -1.40
C GLY A 206 -9.35 -2.35 -2.15
N PRO A 207 -10.40 -1.63 -1.72
CA PRO A 207 -10.96 -0.51 -2.49
C PRO A 207 -9.97 0.63 -2.73
N GLY A 208 -9.01 0.85 -1.84
CA GLY A 208 -8.02 1.92 -1.96
C GLY A 208 -6.99 1.73 -3.08
N ILE A 209 -6.95 0.59 -3.75
CA ILE A 209 -6.08 0.33 -4.91
C ILE A 209 -6.86 -0.11 -6.14
N GLU A 210 -8.20 -0.06 -6.08
CA GLU A 210 -9.04 -0.29 -7.25
C GLU A 210 -8.94 0.89 -8.22
N PRO A 211 -9.01 0.66 -9.54
CA PRO A 211 -8.85 1.72 -10.54
C PRO A 211 -9.85 2.87 -10.38
N THR A 212 -11.03 2.61 -9.82
CA THR A 212 -12.10 3.62 -9.63
C THR A 212 -12.82 3.42 -8.30
N GLY A 213 -13.61 4.41 -7.89
CA GLY A 213 -14.45 4.35 -6.69
C GLY A 213 -13.91 5.13 -5.48
N ASN A 214 -12.63 5.50 -5.51
CA ASN A 214 -12.05 6.41 -4.52
C ASN A 214 -12.46 7.85 -4.80
N VAL A 215 -12.62 8.64 -3.73
CA VAL A 215 -13.03 10.05 -3.83
C VAL A 215 -12.18 10.95 -2.93
N VAL A 216 -12.04 12.21 -3.34
CA VAL A 216 -11.28 13.24 -2.60
C VAL A 216 -11.78 13.35 -1.15
N LYS A 217 -10.84 13.47 -0.21
CA LYS A 217 -11.03 13.61 1.25
C LYS A 217 -11.73 12.43 1.95
N LYS A 218 -11.99 11.31 1.27
CA LYS A 218 -12.43 10.07 1.94
C LYS A 218 -11.26 9.11 2.11
N LYS A 219 -11.34 8.27 3.14
CA LYS A 219 -10.31 7.28 3.47
C LYS A 219 -10.31 6.16 2.42
N ALA A 220 -9.23 6.03 1.67
CA ALA A 220 -8.97 4.91 0.77
C ALA A 220 -8.23 3.81 1.54
N VAL A 221 -8.79 2.60 1.62
CA VAL A 221 -8.29 1.50 2.46
C VAL A 221 -7.99 0.25 1.65
N PHE A 222 -6.91 -0.45 1.97
CA PHE A 222 -6.60 -1.74 1.37
C PHE A 222 -5.69 -2.58 2.29
N THR A 223 -5.45 -3.83 1.92
CA THR A 223 -4.66 -4.79 2.68
C THR A 223 -3.47 -5.27 1.85
N VAL A 224 -2.32 -5.45 2.50
CA VAL A 224 -1.13 -6.12 1.93
C VAL A 224 -0.90 -7.44 2.67
N GLU A 225 -0.73 -8.53 1.94
CA GLU A 225 -0.49 -9.89 2.46
C GLU A 225 0.89 -10.38 2.02
N THR A 226 1.72 -10.81 2.98
CA THR A 226 3.14 -11.17 2.73
C THR A 226 3.48 -12.60 3.13
N VAL A 227 2.49 -13.44 3.48
CA VAL A 227 2.72 -14.84 3.93
C VAL A 227 3.60 -15.66 3.00
N SER A 228 3.47 -15.49 1.69
CA SER A 228 4.27 -16.23 0.70
C SER A 228 5.52 -15.47 0.25
N ALA A 229 5.74 -14.24 0.73
CA ALA A 229 6.81 -13.36 0.27
C ALA A 229 8.08 -13.39 1.15
N GLY A 230 8.00 -13.96 2.37
CA GLY A 230 9.11 -13.98 3.32
C GLY A 230 8.92 -12.96 4.45
N ILE A 231 9.99 -12.60 5.15
CA ILE A 231 9.98 -11.58 6.21
C ILE A 231 10.58 -10.30 5.63
N GLY A 232 9.87 -9.18 5.72
CA GLY A 232 10.32 -7.90 5.18
C GLY A 232 9.41 -6.75 5.60
N GLU A 233 9.90 -5.52 5.43
CA GLU A 233 9.15 -4.30 5.71
C GLU A 233 8.18 -3.97 4.56
N VAL A 234 7.00 -3.45 4.88
CA VAL A 234 6.02 -2.94 3.89
C VAL A 234 6.01 -1.42 3.94
N LEU A 235 6.34 -0.78 2.82
CA LEU A 235 6.27 0.67 2.64
C LEU A 235 5.28 1.01 1.53
N VAL A 236 4.48 2.06 1.75
CA VAL A 236 3.46 2.48 0.79
C VAL A 236 3.55 3.99 0.57
N TYR A 237 3.63 4.39 -0.70
CA TYR A 237 3.62 5.79 -1.11
C TYR A 237 2.49 6.05 -2.09
N VAL A 238 1.90 7.24 -2.02
CA VAL A 238 0.88 7.72 -2.94
C VAL A 238 1.40 8.97 -3.63
N GLU A 239 1.47 8.92 -4.95
CA GLU A 239 1.82 10.06 -5.79
C GLU A 239 0.55 10.64 -6.41
N ASP A 240 0.31 11.93 -6.21
CA ASP A 240 -0.82 12.65 -6.81
C ASP A 240 -0.56 13.01 -8.29
N PRO A 241 -1.57 13.50 -9.04
CA PRO A 241 -1.39 13.90 -10.43
C PRO A 241 -0.39 15.04 -10.68
N GLN A 242 0.02 15.76 -9.63
CA GLN A 242 1.00 16.83 -9.69
C GLN A 242 2.42 16.33 -9.35
N GLY A 243 2.58 15.04 -9.03
CA GLY A 243 3.86 14.42 -8.67
C GLY A 243 4.20 14.53 -7.18
N HIS A 244 3.31 15.05 -6.33
CA HIS A 244 3.55 15.08 -4.89
C HIS A 244 3.42 13.68 -4.30
N LYS A 245 4.47 13.24 -3.63
CA LYS A 245 4.57 11.92 -3.01
C LYS A 245 4.36 12.01 -1.50
N GLU A 246 3.37 11.30 -0.98
CA GLU A 246 3.09 11.17 0.46
C GLU A 246 3.17 9.70 0.88
N GLU A 247 3.61 9.44 2.12
CA GLU A 247 3.62 8.11 2.69
C GLU A 247 2.24 7.75 3.26
N ALA A 248 1.73 6.57 2.95
CA ALA A 248 0.46 6.08 3.47
C ALA A 248 0.63 5.50 4.88
N THR A 249 -0.45 5.44 5.65
CA THR A 249 -0.41 4.80 6.97
C THR A 249 -0.46 3.29 6.81
N VAL A 250 0.57 2.59 7.31
CA VAL A 250 0.67 1.12 7.30
C VAL A 250 0.64 0.61 8.74
N THR A 251 -0.23 -0.36 9.03
CA THR A 251 -0.34 -0.97 10.37
C THR A 251 -0.28 -2.49 10.27
N PRO A 252 0.70 -3.17 10.91
CA PRO A 252 0.76 -4.63 10.92
C PRO A 252 -0.36 -5.23 11.77
N ASN A 253 -1.04 -6.25 11.24
CA ASN A 253 -2.15 -6.91 11.95
C ASN A 253 -1.69 -8.11 12.81
N ASN A 254 -0.43 -8.54 12.66
CA ASN A 254 0.17 -9.68 13.39
C ASN A 254 -0.64 -10.99 13.33
N ASP A 255 -1.30 -11.25 12.19
CA ASP A 255 -2.06 -12.48 11.96
C ASP A 255 -1.21 -13.59 11.32
N LYS A 256 -1.77 -14.81 11.22
CA LYS A 256 -1.10 -15.96 10.60
C LYS A 256 -0.76 -15.73 9.12
N ASN A 257 -1.50 -14.85 8.46
CA ASN A 257 -1.32 -14.51 7.04
C ASN A 257 -0.36 -13.33 6.83
N ARG A 258 0.25 -12.80 7.90
CA ARG A 258 1.15 -11.64 7.88
C ARG A 258 0.58 -10.49 7.05
N THR A 259 -0.61 -10.04 7.44
CA THR A 259 -1.31 -8.94 6.76
C THR A 259 -1.01 -7.57 7.38
N TYR A 260 -1.11 -6.54 6.55
CA TYR A 260 -0.94 -5.14 6.90
C TYR A 260 -2.16 -4.36 6.44
N SER A 261 -2.75 -3.59 7.34
CA SER A 261 -3.84 -2.65 7.03
C SER A 261 -3.24 -1.33 6.56
N VAL A 262 -3.63 -0.87 5.37
CA VAL A 262 -3.10 0.36 4.76
C VAL A 262 -4.23 1.33 4.47
N PHE A 263 -3.99 2.62 4.72
CA PHE A 263 -4.89 3.66 4.23
C PHE A 263 -4.19 4.98 3.88
N TYR A 264 -4.85 5.76 3.03
CA TYR A 264 -4.48 7.14 2.71
C TYR A 264 -5.75 8.00 2.48
N ILE A 265 -5.59 9.32 2.43
CA ILE A 265 -6.68 10.27 2.17
C ILE A 265 -6.26 11.16 0.99
N PRO A 266 -6.77 10.94 -0.24
CA PRO A 266 -6.40 11.73 -1.39
C PRO A 266 -6.96 13.15 -1.27
N LYS A 267 -6.13 14.15 -1.55
CA LYS A 267 -6.46 15.58 -1.38
C LYS A 267 -6.95 16.23 -2.67
N VAL A 268 -6.60 15.66 -3.82
CA VAL A 268 -6.92 16.17 -5.16
C VAL A 268 -7.59 15.08 -6.00
N ALA A 269 -8.35 15.47 -7.02
CA ALA A 269 -8.94 14.52 -7.97
C ALA A 269 -7.96 14.23 -9.11
N GLY A 270 -8.15 13.07 -9.76
CA GLY A 270 -7.34 12.61 -10.88
C GLY A 270 -6.60 11.30 -10.60
N ARG A 271 -5.75 10.90 -11.54
CA ARG A 271 -5.02 9.63 -11.52
C ARG A 271 -3.85 9.66 -10.54
N HIS A 272 -3.96 8.91 -9.46
CA HIS A 272 -2.90 8.72 -8.47
C HIS A 272 -2.12 7.43 -8.78
N LYS A 273 -0.87 7.36 -8.33
CA LYS A 273 -0.06 6.13 -8.34
C LYS A 273 0.20 5.69 -6.91
N VAL A 274 -0.32 4.52 -6.53
CA VAL A 274 -0.07 3.90 -5.23
C VAL A 274 1.06 2.88 -5.38
N THR A 275 2.23 3.21 -4.85
CA THR A 275 3.41 2.34 -4.85
C THR A 275 3.45 1.54 -3.57
N VAL A 276 3.39 0.21 -3.70
CA VAL A 276 3.57 -0.73 -2.58
C VAL A 276 4.91 -1.44 -2.74
N LEU A 277 5.76 -1.33 -1.73
CA LEU A 277 7.09 -1.96 -1.67
C LEU A 277 7.12 -2.99 -0.53
N PHE A 278 7.79 -4.10 -0.77
CA PHE A 278 8.13 -5.09 0.24
C PHE A 278 9.65 -5.31 0.23
N ALA A 279 10.30 -5.06 1.38
CA ALA A 279 11.75 -5.04 1.51
C ALA A 279 12.43 -4.16 0.44
N GLY A 280 11.87 -2.97 0.20
CA GLY A 280 12.40 -2.00 -0.78
C GLY A 280 12.07 -2.29 -2.25
N VAL A 281 11.41 -3.41 -2.58
CA VAL A 281 11.12 -3.82 -3.97
C VAL A 281 9.61 -3.81 -4.24
N HIS A 282 9.21 -3.42 -5.46
CA HIS A 282 7.80 -3.46 -5.88
C HIS A 282 7.20 -4.86 -5.79
N ILE A 283 6.06 -4.97 -5.10
CA ILE A 283 5.25 -6.19 -5.08
C ILE A 283 4.62 -6.47 -6.45
N ALA A 284 3.88 -7.57 -6.59
CA ALA A 284 3.10 -7.82 -7.80
C ALA A 284 2.08 -6.71 -8.05
N LYS A 285 1.96 -6.26 -9.31
CA LYS A 285 1.07 -5.19 -9.80
C LYS A 285 1.34 -3.78 -9.29
N SER A 286 2.31 -3.58 -8.39
CA SER A 286 2.77 -2.25 -7.98
C SER A 286 3.59 -1.60 -9.12
N PRO A 287 3.40 -0.30 -9.43
CA PRO A 287 2.43 0.62 -8.81
C PRO A 287 0.98 0.41 -9.30
N PHE A 288 0.02 0.67 -8.42
CA PHE A 288 -1.41 0.65 -8.74
C PHE A 288 -1.87 2.04 -9.19
N GLU A 289 -2.63 2.10 -10.27
CA GLU A 289 -3.19 3.35 -10.78
C GLU A 289 -4.63 3.51 -10.30
N VAL A 290 -4.93 4.62 -9.64
CA VAL A 290 -6.21 4.86 -8.97
C VAL A 290 -6.78 6.21 -9.40
N ASP A 291 -7.90 6.20 -10.09
CA ASP A 291 -8.63 7.41 -10.45
C ASP A 291 -9.50 7.88 -9.27
N VAL A 292 -9.12 9.01 -8.68
CA VAL A 292 -9.84 9.63 -7.57
C VAL A 292 -10.82 10.66 -8.11
N ALA A 293 -12.12 10.44 -7.89
CA ALA A 293 -13.15 11.39 -8.29
C ALA A 293 -13.35 12.52 -7.27
N MET A 294 -13.87 13.66 -7.73
CA MET A 294 -14.36 14.70 -6.82
C MET A 294 -15.51 14.13 -5.97
N ALA A 295 -15.55 14.46 -4.68
CA ALA A 295 -16.68 14.08 -3.84
C ALA A 295 -17.95 14.78 -4.37
N GLN A 296 -18.91 14.01 -4.92
CA GLN A 296 -20.24 14.52 -5.21
C GLN A 296 -20.92 14.93 -3.89
N GLY A 297 -21.54 16.11 -3.88
CA GLY A 297 -22.27 16.61 -2.72
C GLY A 297 -23.43 15.70 -2.32
N ASP A 298 -23.71 15.66 -1.02
CA ASP A 298 -24.72 14.81 -0.38
C ASP A 298 -26.12 15.41 -0.52
N ALA A 299 -26.86 14.96 -1.55
CA ALA A 299 -28.23 15.42 -1.82
C ALA A 299 -29.20 15.19 -0.65
N SER A 300 -28.93 14.22 0.23
CA SER A 300 -29.80 13.93 1.38
C SER A 300 -29.83 15.06 2.42
N LYS A 301 -28.84 15.95 2.39
CA LYS A 301 -28.74 17.12 3.27
C LYS A 301 -29.29 18.40 2.67
N VAL A 302 -29.73 18.36 1.41
CA VAL A 302 -30.31 19.51 0.71
C VAL A 302 -31.79 19.61 1.04
N THR A 303 -32.28 20.84 1.26
CA THR A 303 -33.71 21.10 1.52
C THR A 303 -34.22 22.19 0.59
N ALA A 304 -35.52 22.17 0.29
CA ALA A 304 -36.17 23.19 -0.53
C ALA A 304 -37.51 23.62 0.09
N GLN A 305 -37.78 24.93 0.07
CA GLN A 305 -39.01 25.52 0.61
C GLN A 305 -39.33 26.87 -0.05
N GLY A 306 -40.61 27.23 -0.10
CA GLY A 306 -41.09 28.51 -0.60
C GLY A 306 -42.45 28.41 -1.29
N PRO A 307 -43.09 29.55 -1.63
CA PRO A 307 -44.44 29.58 -2.17
C PRO A 307 -44.62 28.81 -3.48
N GLY A 308 -43.55 28.71 -4.28
CA GLY A 308 -43.53 27.95 -5.52
C GLY A 308 -43.54 26.43 -5.35
N LEU A 309 -43.41 25.91 -4.13
CA LEU A 309 -43.53 24.48 -3.81
C LEU A 309 -44.81 24.14 -3.03
N GLU A 310 -45.63 25.14 -2.70
CA GLU A 310 -46.89 24.92 -2.00
C GLU A 310 -47.90 24.18 -2.89
N PRO A 311 -48.62 23.18 -2.37
CA PRO A 311 -49.54 22.35 -3.16
C PRO A 311 -50.64 23.15 -3.88
N THR A 312 -51.02 24.32 -3.35
CA THR A 312 -52.04 25.22 -3.89
C THR A 312 -51.61 26.68 -3.75
N GLY A 313 -52.30 27.60 -4.45
CA GLY A 313 -52.06 29.05 -4.38
C GLY A 313 -51.14 29.60 -5.47
N ASN A 314 -50.51 28.74 -6.27
CA ASN A 314 -49.81 29.15 -7.49
C ASN A 314 -50.82 29.45 -8.62
N VAL A 315 -50.58 30.49 -9.41
CA VAL A 315 -51.53 31.01 -10.42
C VAL A 315 -50.84 31.13 -11.77
N ALA A 316 -51.53 30.73 -12.84
CA ALA A 316 -51.03 30.81 -14.20
C ALA A 316 -50.65 32.27 -14.56
N ASN A 317 -49.54 32.42 -15.28
CA ASN A 317 -48.92 33.69 -15.68
C ASN A 317 -48.43 34.60 -14.53
N LYS A 318 -48.39 34.10 -13.29
CA LYS A 318 -47.79 34.80 -12.15
C LYS A 318 -46.45 34.15 -11.78
N THR A 319 -45.40 34.95 -11.65
CA THR A 319 -44.08 34.47 -11.19
C THR A 319 -44.16 34.02 -9.73
N THR A 320 -43.51 32.91 -9.42
CA THR A 320 -43.36 32.36 -8.07
C THR A 320 -41.92 31.88 -7.86
N TYR A 321 -41.55 31.52 -6.63
CA TYR A 321 -40.19 31.12 -6.29
C TYR A 321 -40.13 30.14 -5.13
N PHE A 322 -38.99 29.46 -5.00
CA PHE A 322 -38.59 28.72 -3.81
C PHE A 322 -37.08 28.80 -3.62
N ASP A 323 -36.60 28.55 -2.42
CA ASP A 323 -35.19 28.56 -2.07
C ASP A 323 -34.70 27.13 -1.78
N VAL A 324 -33.50 26.81 -2.25
CA VAL A 324 -32.79 25.55 -2.04
C VAL A 324 -31.60 25.80 -1.12
N TYR A 325 -31.51 25.08 -0.01
CA TYR A 325 -30.46 25.21 0.99
C TYR A 325 -29.55 23.98 0.96
N THR A 326 -28.26 24.20 0.78
CA THR A 326 -27.22 23.17 0.57
C THR A 326 -26.21 23.11 1.72
N ALA A 327 -26.49 23.80 2.84
CA ALA A 327 -25.62 23.80 4.00
C ALA A 327 -25.39 22.37 4.52
N GLY A 328 -24.13 21.96 4.62
CA GLY A 328 -23.74 20.61 5.05
C GLY A 328 -23.78 19.53 3.96
N ALA A 329 -24.31 19.83 2.77
CA ALA A 329 -24.31 18.92 1.62
C ALA A 329 -22.94 18.84 0.91
N GLY A 330 -22.05 19.79 1.14
CA GLY A 330 -20.77 19.89 0.43
C GLY A 330 -20.91 20.62 -0.92
N ALA A 331 -19.85 20.62 -1.72
CA ALA A 331 -19.88 21.27 -3.03
C ALA A 331 -20.69 20.45 -4.04
N GLY A 332 -21.52 21.11 -4.85
CA GLY A 332 -22.37 20.46 -5.85
C GLY A 332 -23.21 21.43 -6.65
N VAL A 333 -23.90 20.93 -7.68
CA VAL A 333 -24.75 21.72 -8.59
C VAL A 333 -26.23 21.45 -8.28
N VAL A 334 -27.03 22.51 -8.18
CA VAL A 334 -28.49 22.43 -8.05
C VAL A 334 -29.13 22.41 -9.44
N GLU A 335 -30.01 21.45 -9.70
CA GLU A 335 -30.77 21.33 -10.93
C GLU A 335 -32.27 21.26 -10.63
N VAL A 336 -33.08 21.98 -11.40
CA VAL A 336 -34.54 22.01 -11.26
C VAL A 336 -35.20 21.73 -12.61
N VAL A 337 -36.10 20.76 -12.62
CA VAL A 337 -36.89 20.39 -13.80
C VAL A 337 -38.38 20.44 -13.46
N ILE A 338 -39.15 21.19 -14.24
CA ILE A 338 -40.60 21.37 -14.00
C ILE A 338 -41.36 20.72 -15.14
N ALA A 339 -42.12 19.67 -14.82
CA ALA A 339 -43.06 19.04 -15.74
C ALA A 339 -44.42 19.74 -15.69
N ASP A 340 -44.96 20.08 -16.85
CA ASP A 340 -46.32 20.61 -16.99
C ASP A 340 -47.41 19.54 -16.78
N PRO A 341 -48.71 19.88 -16.82
CA PRO A 341 -49.78 18.92 -16.61
C PRO A 341 -49.86 17.78 -17.63
N ARG A 342 -49.12 17.88 -18.74
CA ARG A 342 -48.99 16.83 -19.76
C ARG A 342 -47.71 16.00 -19.58
N GLY A 343 -46.94 16.27 -18.52
CA GLY A 343 -45.67 15.62 -18.22
C GLY A 343 -44.48 16.14 -19.03
N LYS A 344 -44.62 17.24 -19.79
CA LYS A 344 -43.53 17.78 -20.61
C LYS A 344 -42.61 18.65 -19.74
N LYS A 345 -41.30 18.36 -19.78
CA LYS A 345 -40.29 18.89 -18.85
C LYS A 345 -39.61 20.21 -19.27
N ASP A 346 -39.84 20.64 -20.52
CA ASP A 346 -39.16 21.82 -21.11
C ASP A 346 -40.08 23.03 -21.29
N THR A 347 -41.32 22.97 -20.80
CA THR A 347 -42.33 24.01 -21.03
C THR A 347 -42.36 25.10 -19.98
N VAL A 348 -41.76 24.86 -18.80
CA VAL A 348 -41.66 25.84 -17.72
C VAL A 348 -40.18 26.00 -17.35
N GLN A 349 -39.57 27.09 -17.82
CA GLN A 349 -38.19 27.41 -17.48
C GLN A 349 -38.08 27.89 -16.03
N CYS A 350 -37.12 27.33 -15.29
CA CYS A 350 -36.75 27.77 -13.95
C CYS A 350 -35.39 28.47 -13.99
N HIS A 351 -35.35 29.71 -13.50
CA HIS A 351 -34.11 30.46 -13.34
C HIS A 351 -33.56 30.23 -11.93
N ILE A 352 -32.32 29.76 -11.83
CA ILE A 352 -31.63 29.48 -10.58
C ILE A 352 -30.58 30.58 -10.36
N GLU A 353 -30.69 31.29 -9.24
CA GLU A 353 -29.78 32.35 -8.84
C GLU A 353 -29.06 31.93 -7.55
N ASP A 354 -27.72 31.93 -7.55
CA ASP A 354 -26.93 31.71 -6.34
C ASP A 354 -26.97 32.97 -5.45
N LYS A 355 -27.48 32.82 -4.23
CA LYS A 355 -27.57 33.90 -3.24
C LYS A 355 -26.36 33.95 -2.30
N GLY A 356 -25.39 33.05 -2.48
CA GLY A 356 -24.30 32.83 -1.54
C GLY A 356 -24.76 32.10 -0.28
N ASN A 357 -23.81 31.83 0.63
CA ASN A 357 -24.08 31.17 1.92
C ASN A 357 -24.85 29.84 1.81
N ASN A 358 -24.54 29.04 0.77
CA ASN A 358 -25.18 27.75 0.49
C ASN A 358 -26.69 27.83 0.21
N SER A 359 -27.18 28.95 -0.35
CA SER A 359 -28.60 29.15 -0.69
C SER A 359 -28.77 29.55 -2.16
N TYR A 360 -29.74 28.94 -2.84
CA TYR A 360 -30.08 29.20 -4.23
C TYR A 360 -31.55 29.58 -4.37
N ARG A 361 -31.86 30.67 -5.07
CA ARG A 361 -33.23 31.08 -5.37
C ARG A 361 -33.67 30.57 -6.74
N CYS A 362 -34.70 29.73 -6.75
CA CYS A 362 -35.29 29.17 -7.96
C CYS A 362 -36.58 29.93 -8.28
N THR A 363 -36.63 30.61 -9.41
CA THR A 363 -37.78 31.42 -9.86
C THR A 363 -38.36 30.83 -11.13
N TYR A 364 -39.67 30.68 -11.21
CA TYR A 364 -40.35 30.19 -12.41
C TYR A 364 -41.72 30.84 -12.60
N LYS A 365 -42.26 30.74 -13.82
CA LYS A 365 -43.57 31.29 -14.18
C LYS A 365 -44.39 30.20 -14.90
N PRO A 366 -45.35 29.55 -14.21
CA PRO A 366 -46.20 28.56 -14.85
C PRO A 366 -47.19 29.26 -15.80
N THR A 367 -47.39 28.73 -16.99
CA THR A 367 -48.28 29.30 -18.01
C THR A 367 -49.56 28.49 -18.21
N GLN A 368 -49.56 27.21 -17.83
CA GLN A 368 -50.70 26.31 -17.96
C GLN A 368 -51.39 26.14 -16.60
N GLU A 369 -52.72 26.03 -16.60
CA GLU A 369 -53.50 25.61 -15.44
C GLU A 369 -53.40 24.09 -15.27
N GLY A 370 -53.38 23.62 -14.03
CA GLY A 370 -53.35 22.20 -13.68
C GLY A 370 -52.12 21.80 -12.86
N THR A 371 -52.00 20.49 -12.64
CA THR A 371 -50.97 19.89 -11.79
C THR A 371 -49.60 19.92 -12.46
N HIS A 372 -48.60 20.53 -11.82
CA HIS A 372 -47.20 20.49 -12.24
C HIS A 372 -46.37 19.66 -11.27
N THR A 373 -45.30 19.07 -11.76
CA THR A 373 -44.36 18.27 -10.96
C THR A 373 -42.96 18.89 -11.03
N ILE A 374 -42.41 19.28 -9.87
CA ILE A 374 -41.11 19.92 -9.76
C ILE A 374 -40.11 18.91 -9.21
N HIS A 375 -39.10 18.58 -10.00
CA HIS A 375 -37.97 17.76 -9.61
C HIS A 375 -36.80 18.65 -9.23
N ILE A 376 -36.24 18.43 -8.03
CA ILE A 376 -35.06 19.14 -7.55
C ILE A 376 -33.95 18.11 -7.30
N MET A 377 -32.78 18.34 -7.90
CA MET A 377 -31.62 17.47 -7.82
C MET A 377 -30.39 18.23 -7.35
N PHE A 378 -29.50 17.53 -6.67
CA PHE A 378 -28.19 18.03 -6.27
C PHE A 378 -27.11 17.04 -6.73
N SER A 379 -26.21 17.49 -7.60
CA SER A 379 -25.16 16.67 -8.22
C SER A 379 -25.69 15.36 -8.83
N GLY A 380 -26.84 15.44 -9.52
CA GLY A 380 -27.49 14.31 -10.20
C GLY A 380 -28.38 13.40 -9.33
N SER A 381 -28.44 13.63 -8.01
CA SER A 381 -29.31 12.87 -7.10
C SER A 381 -30.51 13.71 -6.64
N GLN A 382 -31.70 13.11 -6.54
CA GLN A 382 -32.90 13.82 -6.02
C GLN A 382 -32.75 14.13 -4.54
N ILE A 383 -33.18 15.33 -4.15
CA ILE A 383 -33.20 15.76 -2.75
C ILE A 383 -34.40 15.12 -2.01
N PRO A 384 -34.38 15.05 -0.67
CA PRO A 384 -35.55 14.65 0.11
C PRO A 384 -36.80 15.46 -0.27
N LYS A 385 -37.95 14.79 -0.32
CA LYS A 385 -39.28 15.33 -0.72
C LYS A 385 -39.44 15.71 -2.20
N SER A 386 -38.38 15.69 -3.01
CA SER A 386 -38.54 15.73 -4.45
C SER A 386 -39.07 14.39 -4.97
N PRO A 387 -40.03 14.35 -5.91
CA PRO A 387 -40.66 15.50 -6.56
C PRO A 387 -41.74 16.19 -5.72
N TYR A 388 -41.90 17.49 -5.95
CA TYR A 388 -43.00 18.29 -5.41
C TYR A 388 -44.15 18.39 -6.41
N THR A 389 -45.38 18.22 -5.95
CA THR A 389 -46.59 18.34 -6.78
C THR A 389 -47.36 19.58 -6.39
N ILE A 390 -47.61 20.47 -7.35
CA ILE A 390 -48.34 21.72 -7.14
C ILE A 390 -49.52 21.84 -8.09
N THR A 391 -50.58 22.51 -7.66
CA THR A 391 -51.74 22.84 -8.51
C THR A 391 -51.69 24.32 -8.88
N VAL A 392 -51.53 24.60 -10.17
CA VAL A 392 -51.57 25.97 -10.69
C VAL A 392 -53.01 26.30 -11.08
N GLY A 393 -53.61 27.31 -10.46
CA GLY A 393 -54.97 27.77 -10.79
C GLY A 393 -55.00 28.71 -11.99
N GLY A 394 -56.18 28.83 -12.62
CA GLY A 394 -56.41 29.75 -13.74
C GLY A 394 -56.09 31.21 -13.40
N ALA A 395 -55.60 31.95 -14.41
CA ALA A 395 -55.30 33.38 -14.27
C ALA A 395 -56.59 34.20 -14.11
N CYS A 396 -56.58 35.21 -13.23
CA CYS A 396 -57.67 36.19 -13.15
C CYS A 396 -57.72 37.02 -14.45
N ASN A 397 -58.88 37.09 -15.09
CA ASN A 397 -59.12 37.90 -16.28
C ASN A 397 -60.28 38.88 -16.03
N PRO A 398 -60.03 40.05 -15.42
CA PRO A 398 -61.08 41.03 -15.16
C PRO A 398 -61.75 41.57 -16.43
N GLY A 399 -61.08 41.47 -17.59
CA GLY A 399 -61.58 42.01 -18.87
C GLY A 399 -62.81 41.29 -19.42
N VAL A 400 -63.13 40.09 -18.92
CA VAL A 400 -64.38 39.39 -19.30
C VAL A 400 -65.57 39.78 -18.41
N CYS A 401 -65.36 40.56 -17.35
CA CYS A 401 -66.43 41.08 -16.53
C CYS A 401 -67.19 42.20 -17.28
N TYR A 402 -68.52 42.17 -17.22
CA TYR A 402 -69.35 43.27 -17.71
C TYR A 402 -70.59 43.44 -16.85
N ALA A 403 -71.18 44.63 -16.86
CA ALA A 403 -72.41 44.93 -16.12
C ALA A 403 -73.54 45.34 -17.07
N LYS A 404 -74.76 44.90 -16.79
CA LYS A 404 -75.95 45.24 -17.59
C LYS A 404 -77.19 45.34 -16.71
N GLY A 405 -78.06 46.30 -17.00
CA GLY A 405 -79.37 46.44 -16.35
C GLY A 405 -79.98 47.82 -16.56
N ARG A 406 -81.22 48.00 -16.09
CA ARG A 406 -81.94 49.28 -16.18
C ARG A 406 -81.19 50.38 -15.43
N GLY A 407 -80.56 50.05 -14.31
CA GLY A 407 -79.75 50.95 -13.47
C GLY A 407 -78.51 51.55 -14.14
N LEU A 408 -78.10 51.03 -15.30
CA LEU A 408 -76.95 51.52 -16.07
C LEU A 408 -77.35 52.23 -17.37
N GLN A 409 -78.65 52.42 -17.63
CA GLN A 409 -79.13 53.11 -18.83
C GLN A 409 -78.96 54.63 -18.70
N ALA A 410 -78.59 55.30 -19.80
CA ALA A 410 -78.33 56.74 -19.82
C ALA A 410 -79.59 57.62 -19.60
N LYS A 411 -80.79 57.05 -19.74
CA LYS A 411 -82.08 57.76 -19.61
C LYS A 411 -83.13 56.83 -18.98
N GLY A 412 -84.16 57.40 -18.35
CA GLY A 412 -85.30 56.65 -17.82
C GLY A 412 -85.19 56.18 -16.36
N LEU A 413 -84.15 56.60 -15.66
CA LEU A 413 -84.01 56.45 -14.20
C LEU A 413 -84.69 57.63 -13.50
N ARG A 414 -85.39 57.37 -12.39
CA ARG A 414 -86.12 58.36 -11.62
C ARG A 414 -85.69 58.36 -10.16
N VAL A 415 -85.74 59.54 -9.54
CA VAL A 415 -85.41 59.72 -8.13
C VAL A 415 -86.39 58.89 -7.28
N LYS A 416 -85.88 58.21 -6.25
CA LYS A 416 -86.61 57.27 -5.36
C LYS A 416 -87.08 55.97 -6.03
N GLU A 417 -86.75 55.70 -7.30
CA GLU A 417 -86.93 54.37 -7.90
C GLU A 417 -85.65 53.52 -7.76
N THR A 418 -85.81 52.21 -7.57
CA THR A 418 -84.69 51.25 -7.51
C THR A 418 -84.03 51.12 -8.89
N ALA A 419 -82.71 51.37 -8.94
CA ALA A 419 -81.89 51.24 -10.14
C ALA A 419 -81.15 49.88 -10.14
N GLU A 420 -81.74 48.86 -10.74
CA GLU A 420 -81.17 47.49 -10.74
C GLU A 420 -80.21 47.24 -11.91
N PHE A 421 -79.07 46.64 -11.62
CA PHE A 421 -78.18 46.05 -12.62
C PHE A 421 -77.46 44.81 -12.09
N LYS A 422 -76.97 43.97 -13.00
CA LYS A 422 -76.24 42.74 -12.70
C LYS A 422 -74.82 42.84 -13.23
N VAL A 423 -73.88 42.34 -12.44
CA VAL A 423 -72.48 42.18 -12.85
C VAL A 423 -72.25 40.71 -13.22
N TYR A 424 -71.77 40.47 -14.43
CA TYR A 424 -71.45 39.15 -14.95
C TYR A 424 -69.94 38.94 -14.80
N THR A 425 -69.55 37.99 -13.97
CA THR A 425 -68.13 37.68 -13.65
C THR A 425 -67.70 36.29 -14.14
N LYS A 426 -68.55 35.62 -14.92
CA LYS A 426 -68.28 34.25 -15.40
C LYS A 426 -67.01 34.25 -16.27
N GLY A 427 -66.02 33.45 -15.88
CA GLY A 427 -64.73 33.32 -16.58
C GLY A 427 -63.63 34.29 -16.12
N ALA A 428 -63.90 35.16 -15.15
CA ALA A 428 -62.91 36.15 -14.67
C ALA A 428 -61.89 35.60 -13.67
N GLY A 429 -62.05 34.37 -13.20
CA GLY A 429 -61.27 33.81 -12.08
C GLY A 429 -61.67 34.40 -10.72
N ALA A 430 -60.93 34.04 -9.67
CA ALA A 430 -61.17 34.56 -8.32
C ALA A 430 -60.69 36.03 -8.19
N GLY A 431 -61.52 36.90 -7.61
CA GLY A 431 -61.23 38.32 -7.39
C GLY A 431 -62.32 39.02 -6.58
N GLU A 432 -62.03 40.20 -6.05
CA GLU A 432 -62.98 41.01 -5.28
C GLU A 432 -63.82 41.90 -6.21
N LEU A 433 -65.16 41.83 -6.10
CA LEU A 433 -66.07 42.72 -6.82
C LEU A 433 -66.38 43.96 -5.97
N LYS A 434 -66.02 45.15 -6.47
CA LYS A 434 -66.33 46.42 -5.82
C LYS A 434 -67.18 47.31 -6.73
N VAL A 435 -68.31 47.80 -6.19
CA VAL A 435 -69.20 48.74 -6.87
C VAL A 435 -69.20 50.07 -6.11
N THR A 436 -69.08 51.19 -6.82
CA THR A 436 -69.15 52.53 -6.21
C THR A 436 -70.01 53.43 -7.10
N ILE A 437 -71.01 54.07 -6.49
CA ILE A 437 -71.92 55.01 -7.19
C ILE A 437 -71.65 56.41 -6.64
N LYS A 438 -71.41 57.38 -7.53
CA LYS A 438 -71.19 58.78 -7.14
C LYS A 438 -72.35 59.63 -7.65
N GLY A 439 -73.04 60.31 -6.73
CA GLY A 439 -74.06 61.30 -7.06
C GLY A 439 -73.45 62.69 -7.26
N PRO A 440 -74.26 63.69 -7.67
CA PRO A 440 -73.80 65.06 -7.88
C PRO A 440 -73.27 65.75 -6.62
N SER A 441 -73.73 65.33 -5.43
CA SER A 441 -73.41 65.97 -4.15
C SER A 441 -72.68 65.06 -3.16
N GLU A 442 -72.86 63.73 -3.23
CA GLU A 442 -72.26 62.76 -2.29
C GLU A 442 -72.10 61.35 -2.92
N ILE A 443 -71.30 60.49 -2.29
CA ILE A 443 -71.12 59.08 -2.68
C ILE A 443 -72.31 58.26 -2.18
N LEU A 444 -73.00 57.56 -3.08
CA LEU A 444 -74.09 56.65 -2.75
C LEU A 444 -73.54 55.23 -2.58
N ARG A 445 -73.93 54.52 -1.52
CA ARG A 445 -73.59 53.10 -1.35
C ARG A 445 -74.54 52.25 -2.19
N ALA A 446 -73.98 51.41 -3.06
CA ALA A 446 -74.73 50.32 -3.66
C ALA A 446 -75.07 49.29 -2.57
N LEU A 447 -76.33 48.86 -2.50
CA LEU A 447 -76.75 47.72 -1.71
C LEU A 447 -76.59 46.47 -2.61
N ALA A 448 -75.83 45.49 -2.13
CA ALA A 448 -75.49 44.26 -2.86
C ALA A 448 -76.57 43.19 -2.66
#